data_AF-A0A8T5ANU3-F1
#
_entry.id   AF-A0A8T5ANU3-F1
#
_cell.length_a   1.000
_cell.length_b   1.000
_cell.length_c   1.000
_cell.angle_alpha   90.00
_cell.angle_beta   90.00
_cell.angle_gamma   90.00
#
_symmetry.space_group_name_H-M   'P 1'
#
loop_
_entity.id
_entity.type
_entity.pdbx_description
1 polymer ?
#
loop_
_entity_poly.entity_id
_entity_poly.type
_entity_poly.pdbx_seq_one_letter_code
_entity_poly.pdbx_strand_id
1 'polypeptide(L)'
;MRVATIQARPIDGLHSEKNVPRALKLLEEAAEKNIDLACFPDGYPSTGEKKICKKAQDLNIYVIASILTKCKNGKYCNEGVLISPSGEILGRHEKTVLLWAFEEDIIRRGKELNVFKTKLGNIGVLKCSETLYPEPAANLTLKGADIIFVQANFLSNLLEFWHRILMVRSWENWMPIVAVNTAKWKKESIIYKNFELSPSYGGKSVVFVPENFQTLDEFMVRPFNGGIFYTKKRMCKAMAGYGEEIILANIDLSIYRRFREVFFKNRKMQFFSYGDVKQIGSGQDDLRGRDYDDPPLVKAVSDSSLF
;
A
#
# COMPACT_ATOMS: atom_id res chain seq x y z
N MET A 1 13.16 0.47 -13.26
CA MET A 1 13.69 0.83 -11.93
C MET A 1 13.89 -0.41 -11.08
N ARG A 2 14.86 -0.37 -10.16
CA ARG A 2 15.13 -1.39 -9.14
C ARG A 2 14.71 -0.85 -7.78
N VAL A 3 13.68 -1.45 -7.20
CA VAL A 3 13.13 -1.03 -5.89
C VAL A 3 13.63 -1.94 -4.79
N ALA A 4 13.89 -1.35 -3.61
CA ALA A 4 14.09 -2.08 -2.36
C ALA A 4 12.91 -1.85 -1.43
N THR A 5 12.31 -2.95 -0.97
CA THR A 5 11.35 -2.94 0.12
C THR A 5 12.04 -3.42 1.38
N ILE A 6 12.21 -2.50 2.33
CA ILE A 6 12.93 -2.73 3.56
C ILE A 6 11.94 -3.16 4.63
N GLN A 7 11.82 -4.46 4.87
CA GLN A 7 11.00 -5.01 5.95
C GLN A 7 11.73 -4.84 7.28
N ALA A 8 11.72 -3.63 7.82
CA ALA A 8 12.46 -3.27 9.03
C ALA A 8 11.78 -3.80 10.30
N ARG A 9 12.56 -4.26 11.29
CA ARG A 9 12.05 -4.65 12.61
C ARG A 9 12.04 -3.44 13.55
N PRO A 10 10.88 -3.07 14.13
CA PRO A 10 10.85 -2.07 15.18
C PRO A 10 11.64 -2.53 16.41
N ILE A 11 12.46 -1.64 16.95
CA ILE A 11 13.26 -1.85 18.17
C ILE A 11 12.53 -1.13 19.31
N ASP A 12 12.08 -1.86 20.33
CA ASP A 12 11.32 -1.31 21.46
C ASP A 12 10.05 -0.55 21.04
N GLY A 13 9.44 -0.98 19.94
CA GLY A 13 8.22 -0.39 19.39
C GLY A 13 8.44 0.53 18.19
N LEU A 14 7.34 0.94 17.57
CA LEU A 14 7.34 1.61 16.27
C LEU A 14 7.91 3.04 16.32
N HIS A 15 7.70 3.74 17.44
CA HIS A 15 8.07 5.15 17.61
C HIS A 15 9.37 5.35 18.40
N SER A 16 10.12 4.28 18.65
CA SER A 16 11.39 4.33 19.36
C SER A 16 12.46 5.08 18.56
N GLU A 17 13.22 5.95 19.22
CA GLU A 17 14.33 6.67 18.58
C GLU A 17 15.46 5.75 18.10
N LYS A 18 15.55 4.54 18.67
CA LYS A 18 16.50 3.49 18.25
C LYS A 18 16.25 3.01 16.82
N ASN A 19 15.05 3.25 16.28
CA ASN A 19 14.73 2.90 14.90
C ASN A 19 15.49 3.76 13.89
N VAL A 20 15.82 5.02 14.22
CA VAL A 20 16.48 5.92 13.27
C VAL A 20 17.89 5.44 12.89
N PRO A 21 18.81 5.12 13.84
CA PRO A 21 20.11 4.54 13.48
C PRO A 21 20.00 3.25 12.68
N ARG A 22 19.06 2.35 13.03
CA ARG A 22 18.87 1.10 12.27
C ARG A 22 18.37 1.37 10.86
N ALA A 23 17.45 2.32 10.67
CA ALA A 23 16.96 2.72 9.35
C ALA A 23 18.09 3.25 8.45
N LEU A 24 19.00 4.06 9.00
CA LEU A 24 20.15 4.57 8.24
C LEU A 24 21.05 3.42 7.77
N LYS A 25 21.33 2.45 8.64
CA LYS A 25 22.10 1.26 8.28
C LYS A 25 21.40 0.40 7.23
N LEU A 26 20.08 0.22 7.35
CA LEU A 26 19.29 -0.51 6.35
C LEU A 26 19.30 0.18 4.98
N LEU A 27 19.34 1.52 4.93
CA LEU A 27 19.51 2.25 3.68
C LEU A 27 20.88 1.99 3.04
N GLU A 28 21.95 1.94 3.83
CA GLU A 28 23.29 1.60 3.36
C GLU A 28 23.33 0.18 2.79
N GLU A 29 22.82 -0.81 3.55
CA GLU A 29 22.69 -2.21 3.11
C GLU A 29 21.85 -2.36 1.83
N ALA A 30 20.83 -1.51 1.65
CA ALA A 30 20.00 -1.50 0.45
C ALA A 30 20.72 -0.85 -0.75
N ALA A 31 21.45 0.24 -0.53
CA ALA A 31 22.19 0.98 -1.55
C ALA A 31 23.32 0.14 -2.18
N GLU A 32 23.99 -0.71 -1.39
CA GLU A 32 24.97 -1.69 -1.88
C GLU A 32 24.42 -2.62 -2.98
N LYS A 33 23.09 -2.73 -3.08
CA LYS A 33 22.41 -3.58 -4.07
C LYS A 33 22.01 -2.83 -5.35
N ASN A 34 22.57 -1.63 -5.58
CA ASN A 34 22.38 -0.78 -6.77
C ASN A 34 20.90 -0.48 -7.06
N ILE A 35 20.20 0.05 -6.05
CA ILE A 35 18.77 0.33 -6.11
C ILE A 35 18.51 1.77 -6.55
N ASP A 36 17.34 2.04 -7.12
CA ASP A 36 16.90 3.40 -7.46
C ASP A 36 16.07 4.03 -6.32
N LEU A 37 15.29 3.21 -5.61
CA LEU A 37 14.33 3.66 -4.60
C LEU A 37 14.19 2.65 -3.46
N ALA A 38 14.31 3.11 -2.22
CA ALA A 38 14.04 2.34 -1.01
C ALA A 38 12.71 2.77 -0.35
N CYS A 39 11.91 1.81 0.12
CA CYS A 39 10.66 2.08 0.83
C CYS A 39 10.64 1.38 2.19
N PHE A 40 10.29 2.13 3.23
CA PHE A 40 10.09 1.66 4.60
C PHE A 40 8.61 1.43 4.93
N PRO A 41 8.30 0.60 5.94
CA PRO A 41 6.94 0.31 6.36
C PRO A 41 6.27 1.46 7.10
N ASP A 42 4.97 1.31 7.39
CA ASP A 42 4.22 2.34 8.12
C ASP A 42 4.78 2.51 9.54
N GLY A 43 4.74 3.75 10.03
CA GLY A 43 5.36 4.21 11.27
C GLY A 43 6.87 3.99 11.41
N TYR A 44 7.62 3.53 10.40
CA TYR A 44 9.08 3.36 10.50
C TYR A 44 9.84 4.33 9.57
N PRO A 45 10.90 5.01 10.06
CA PRO A 45 11.41 5.03 11.44
C PRO A 45 10.62 5.96 12.38
N SER A 46 9.49 6.53 11.95
CA SER A 46 8.64 7.49 12.68
C SER A 46 9.23 8.88 12.85
N THR A 47 10.54 9.02 13.06
CA THR A 47 11.22 10.29 13.32
C THR A 47 12.52 10.38 12.50
N GLY A 48 13.33 11.42 12.74
CA GLY A 48 14.65 11.51 12.12
C GLY A 48 14.63 11.96 10.65
N GLU A 49 13.58 12.63 10.20
CA GLU A 49 13.40 13.09 8.81
C GLU A 49 14.66 13.74 8.21
N LYS A 50 15.30 14.68 8.92
CA LYS A 50 16.53 15.34 8.45
C LYS A 50 17.67 14.36 8.20
N LYS A 51 17.82 13.34 9.06
CA LYS A 51 18.86 12.30 8.91
C LYS A 51 18.56 11.40 7.72
N ILE A 52 17.29 11.04 7.50
CA ILE A 52 16.87 10.26 6.33
C ILE A 52 17.08 11.06 5.04
N CYS A 53 16.73 12.35 5.02
CA CYS A 53 16.99 13.24 3.89
C CYS A 53 18.47 13.29 3.54
N LYS A 54 19.32 13.50 4.55
CA LYS A 54 20.78 13.51 4.35
C LYS A 54 21.30 12.17 3.84
N LYS A 55 20.81 11.05 4.39
CA LYS A 55 21.22 9.71 3.95
C LYS A 55 20.77 9.38 2.53
N ALA A 56 19.58 9.81 2.12
CA ALA A 56 19.10 9.69 0.74
C ALA A 56 20.02 10.45 -0.24
N GLN A 57 20.48 11.64 0.16
CA GLN A 57 21.46 12.43 -0.60
C GLN A 57 22.81 11.71 -0.69
N ASP A 58 23.35 11.26 0.44
CA ASP A 58 24.67 10.63 0.50
C ASP A 58 24.73 9.33 -0.33
N LEU A 59 23.61 8.60 -0.39
CA LEU A 59 23.50 7.35 -1.15
C LEU A 59 22.99 7.56 -2.58
N ASN A 60 22.60 8.78 -2.95
CA ASN A 60 22.04 9.13 -4.26
C ASN A 60 20.85 8.23 -4.68
N ILE A 61 19.90 8.01 -3.77
CA ILE A 61 18.70 7.19 -4.02
C ILE A 61 17.41 7.92 -3.62
N TYR A 62 16.29 7.51 -4.18
CA TYR A 62 14.98 7.91 -3.67
C TYR A 62 14.65 7.13 -2.39
N VAL A 63 13.98 7.76 -1.43
CA VAL A 63 13.53 7.11 -0.20
C VAL A 63 12.08 7.46 0.09
N ILE A 64 11.27 6.44 0.41
CA ILE A 64 9.94 6.60 0.99
C ILE A 64 10.01 6.17 2.45
N ALA A 65 9.84 7.12 3.36
CA ALA A 65 9.89 6.88 4.81
C ALA A 65 8.59 7.29 5.48
N SER A 66 8.21 6.60 6.57
CA SER A 66 7.04 7.00 7.36
C SER A 66 7.48 7.89 8.53
N ILE A 67 6.94 9.11 8.57
CA ILE A 67 7.26 10.15 9.56
C ILE A 67 5.97 10.53 10.30
N LEU A 68 6.07 10.66 11.61
CA LEU A 68 4.99 11.10 12.48
C LEU A 68 5.23 12.55 12.91
N THR A 69 4.48 13.48 12.32
CA THR A 69 4.64 14.92 12.55
C THR A 69 3.58 15.43 13.53
N LYS A 70 3.94 16.30 14.48
CA LYS A 70 2.94 16.93 15.37
C LYS A 70 2.12 17.95 14.59
N CYS A 71 0.79 17.82 14.61
CA CYS A 71 -0.14 18.79 14.04
C CYS A 71 -0.52 19.86 15.09
N LYS A 72 -1.04 21.02 14.65
CA LYS A 72 -1.36 22.17 15.54
C LYS A 72 -2.40 21.90 16.64
N ASN A 73 -3.25 20.89 16.45
CA ASN A 73 -4.35 20.55 17.37
C ASN A 73 -3.99 19.47 18.39
N GLY A 74 -2.69 19.20 18.60
CA GLY A 74 -2.22 18.15 19.52
C GLY A 74 -2.28 16.72 18.96
N LYS A 75 -2.92 16.51 17.80
CA LYS A 75 -2.87 15.23 17.06
C LYS A 75 -1.56 15.09 16.28
N TYR A 76 -1.30 13.90 15.79
CA TYR A 76 -0.18 13.59 14.90
C TYR A 76 -0.64 13.35 13.47
N CYS A 77 0.25 13.61 12.53
CA CYS A 77 0.05 13.46 11.10
C CYS A 77 0.91 12.25 10.70
N ASN A 78 0.30 11.14 10.29
CA ASN A 78 1.03 9.95 9.83
C ASN A 78 1.35 10.10 8.34
N GLU A 79 2.60 10.47 8.04
CA GLU A 79 3.03 10.95 6.71
C GLU A 79 3.93 9.94 6.02
N GLY A 80 3.61 9.58 4.78
CA GLY A 80 4.54 8.92 3.86
C GLY A 80 5.30 9.99 3.09
N VAL A 81 6.59 10.12 3.35
CA VAL A 81 7.42 11.20 2.80
C VAL A 81 8.28 10.65 1.68
N LEU A 82 8.15 11.21 0.48
CA LEU A 82 9.03 10.89 -0.65
C LEU A 82 10.19 11.88 -0.70
N ILE A 83 11.40 11.34 -0.65
CA ILE A 83 12.66 12.06 -0.60
C ILE A 83 13.45 11.74 -1.86
N SER A 84 14.00 12.79 -2.48
CA SER A 84 14.80 12.68 -3.69
C SER A 84 16.28 12.34 -3.40
N PRO A 85 17.04 11.91 -4.42
CA PRO A 85 18.49 11.72 -4.32
C PRO A 85 19.29 13.00 -4.02
N SER A 86 18.66 14.18 -4.07
CA SER A 86 19.30 15.43 -3.64
C SER A 86 19.13 15.70 -2.14
N GLY A 87 18.33 14.89 -1.45
CA GLY A 87 17.90 15.12 -0.06
C GLY A 87 16.65 15.99 0.08
N GLU A 88 16.09 16.49 -1.01
CA GLU A 88 14.85 17.28 -0.99
C GLU A 88 13.61 16.39 -0.82
N ILE A 89 12.65 16.87 -0.02
CA ILE A 89 11.33 16.25 0.12
C ILE A 89 10.46 16.67 -1.07
N LEU A 90 10.11 15.70 -1.91
CA LEU A 90 9.27 15.93 -3.09
C LEU A 90 7.79 16.02 -2.76
N GLY A 91 7.38 15.44 -1.62
CA GLY A 91 6.01 15.53 -1.14
C GLY A 91 5.72 14.61 0.02
N ARG A 92 4.51 14.77 0.56
CA ARG A 92 4.00 14.05 1.73
C ARG A 92 2.60 13.53 1.45
N HIS A 93 2.35 12.30 1.85
CA HIS A 93 1.02 11.69 1.86
C HIS A 93 0.58 11.47 3.31
N GLU A 94 -0.47 12.15 3.75
CA GLU A 94 -1.05 11.95 5.07
C GLU A 94 -2.13 10.87 5.00
N LYS A 95 -2.11 9.93 5.95
CA LYS A 95 -3.08 8.83 6.00
C LYS A 95 -4.53 9.33 5.95
N THR A 96 -5.26 8.96 4.89
CA THR A 96 -6.63 9.44 4.62
C THR A 96 -7.71 8.52 5.19
N VAL A 97 -7.40 7.22 5.33
CA VAL A 97 -8.31 6.20 5.86
C VAL A 97 -7.83 5.76 7.24
N LEU A 98 -8.48 6.24 8.29
CA LEU A 98 -8.26 5.77 9.67
C LEU A 98 -9.22 4.60 9.95
N LEU A 99 -8.68 3.47 10.42
CA LEU A 99 -9.45 2.22 10.48
C LEU A 99 -10.26 2.08 11.78
N TRP A 100 -9.74 2.65 12.86
CA TRP A 100 -10.31 2.48 14.20
C TRP A 100 -10.58 3.84 14.85
N ALA A 101 -11.62 3.91 15.69
CA ALA A 101 -12.00 5.13 16.40
C ALA A 101 -10.84 5.72 17.23
N PHE A 102 -10.07 4.87 17.94
CA PHE A 102 -8.90 5.32 18.71
C PHE A 102 -7.81 5.95 17.85
N GLU A 103 -7.74 5.60 16.56
CA GLU A 103 -6.79 6.22 15.64
C GLU A 103 -7.21 7.66 15.35
N GLU A 104 -8.50 7.96 15.30
CA GLU A 104 -9.01 9.31 15.08
C GLU A 104 -8.70 10.26 16.24
N ASP A 105 -8.58 9.74 17.46
CA ASP A 105 -8.21 10.53 18.64
C ASP A 105 -6.77 11.03 18.56
N ILE A 106 -5.88 10.24 17.96
CA ILE A 106 -4.43 10.46 17.98
C ILE A 106 -3.93 11.00 16.64
N ILE A 107 -4.50 10.55 15.53
CA ILE A 107 -4.05 10.85 14.16
C ILE A 107 -5.04 11.79 13.49
N ARG A 108 -4.52 12.86 12.90
CA ARG A 108 -5.30 13.71 12.00
C ARG A 108 -5.46 13.01 10.66
N ARG A 109 -6.71 12.88 10.22
CA ARG A 109 -7.06 12.37 8.88
C ARG A 109 -6.51 13.30 7.79
N GLY A 110 -5.78 12.71 6.84
CA GLY A 110 -5.36 13.36 5.60
C GLY A 110 -6.55 13.65 4.69
N LYS A 111 -6.40 14.62 3.77
CA LYS A 111 -7.49 15.08 2.90
C LYS A 111 -7.35 14.66 1.45
N GLU A 112 -6.15 14.31 1.01
CA GLU A 112 -5.83 14.14 -0.40
C GLU A 112 -4.90 12.96 -0.62
N LEU A 113 -5.11 12.26 -1.73
CA LEU A 113 -4.20 11.26 -2.28
C LEU A 113 -3.36 11.92 -3.37
N ASN A 114 -2.04 11.97 -3.18
CA ASN A 114 -1.14 12.69 -4.08
C ASN A 114 -0.27 11.76 -4.91
N VAL A 115 0.04 12.21 -6.13
CA VAL A 115 0.98 11.56 -7.05
C VAL A 115 2.23 12.42 -7.17
N PHE A 116 3.37 11.85 -6.86
CA PHE A 116 4.66 12.55 -6.87
C PHE A 116 5.42 12.25 -8.16
N LYS A 117 5.76 13.30 -8.91
CA LYS A 117 6.52 13.17 -10.15
C LYS A 117 8.01 12.97 -9.83
N THR A 118 8.63 11.97 -10.44
CA THR A 118 10.07 11.70 -10.30
C THR A 118 10.67 11.34 -11.66
N LYS A 119 12.01 11.30 -11.74
CA LYS A 119 12.70 10.78 -12.94
C LYS A 119 12.44 9.28 -13.16
N LEU A 120 12.03 8.55 -12.12
CA LEU A 120 11.71 7.12 -12.20
C LEU A 120 10.28 6.87 -12.73
N GLY A 121 9.40 7.87 -12.62
CA GLY A 121 7.97 7.77 -12.93
C GLY A 121 7.10 8.51 -11.91
N ASN A 122 5.79 8.45 -12.10
CA ASN A 122 4.82 9.03 -11.18
C ASN A 122 4.54 8.04 -10.04
N ILE A 123 4.78 8.46 -8.80
CA ILE A 123 4.73 7.59 -7.63
C ILE A 123 3.51 7.94 -6.78
N GLY A 124 2.65 6.96 -6.55
CA GLY A 124 1.61 7.01 -5.53
C GLY A 124 2.08 6.37 -4.22
N VAL A 125 1.60 6.88 -3.09
CA VAL A 125 1.85 6.29 -1.77
C VAL A 125 0.52 6.03 -1.09
N LEU A 126 0.36 4.82 -0.55
CA LEU A 126 -0.75 4.44 0.30
C LEU A 126 -0.23 3.99 1.68
N LYS A 127 -1.07 4.12 2.70
CA LYS A 127 -0.79 3.70 4.07
C LYS A 127 -1.80 2.64 4.52
N CYS A 128 -1.28 1.46 4.84
CA CYS A 128 -1.93 0.33 5.52
C CYS A 128 -3.43 0.14 5.15
N SER A 129 -4.33 0.72 5.95
CA SER A 129 -5.79 0.63 5.82
C SER A 129 -6.34 1.16 4.50
N GLU A 130 -5.65 2.06 3.80
CA GLU A 130 -6.08 2.55 2.48
C GLU A 130 -6.16 1.44 1.44
N THR A 131 -5.41 0.35 1.60
CA THR A 131 -5.50 -0.80 0.68
C THR A 131 -6.80 -1.59 0.81
N LEU A 132 -7.47 -1.51 1.96
CA LEU A 132 -8.72 -2.25 2.22
C LEU A 132 -9.87 -1.75 1.34
N TYR A 133 -9.71 -0.55 0.78
CA TYR A 133 -10.67 0.13 -0.07
C TYR A 133 -10.14 0.17 -1.52
N PRO A 134 -10.96 -0.05 -2.55
CA PRO A 134 -10.54 0.09 -3.96
C PRO A 134 -10.27 1.55 -4.35
N GLU A 135 -11.01 2.49 -3.78
CA GLU A 135 -11.05 3.90 -4.18
C GLU A 135 -9.67 4.59 -4.09
N PRO A 136 -8.85 4.37 -3.04
CA PRO A 136 -7.55 5.04 -2.96
C PRO A 136 -6.59 4.65 -4.10
N ALA A 137 -6.54 3.37 -4.45
CA ALA A 137 -5.69 2.89 -5.55
C ALA A 137 -6.23 3.38 -6.91
N ALA A 138 -7.55 3.35 -7.10
CA ALA A 138 -8.21 3.89 -8.28
C ALA A 138 -7.95 5.40 -8.44
N ASN A 139 -8.03 6.18 -7.37
CA ASN A 139 -7.79 7.62 -7.38
C ASN A 139 -6.36 7.95 -7.80
N LEU A 140 -5.37 7.28 -7.22
CA LEU A 140 -3.96 7.46 -7.61
C LEU A 140 -3.73 7.07 -9.08
N THR A 141 -4.38 6.01 -9.54
CA THR A 141 -4.31 5.56 -10.95
C THR A 141 -4.89 6.61 -11.89
N LEU A 142 -6.07 7.16 -11.59
CA LEU A 142 -6.70 8.24 -12.34
C LEU A 142 -5.88 9.53 -12.35
N LYS A 143 -5.16 9.82 -11.26
CA LYS A 143 -4.20 10.93 -11.17
C LYS A 143 -2.87 10.66 -11.90
N GLY A 144 -2.75 9.51 -12.57
CA GLY A 144 -1.61 9.18 -13.42
C GLY A 144 -0.41 8.60 -12.68
N ALA A 145 -0.59 8.01 -11.50
CA ALA A 145 0.47 7.20 -10.87
C ALA A 145 0.90 6.08 -11.83
N ASP A 146 2.17 5.69 -11.80
CA ASP A 146 2.72 4.56 -12.58
C ASP A 146 3.09 3.36 -11.70
N ILE A 147 3.19 3.60 -10.40
CA ILE A 147 3.49 2.62 -9.36
C ILE A 147 2.93 3.13 -8.05
N ILE A 148 2.42 2.22 -7.21
CA ILE A 148 1.96 2.55 -5.86
C ILE A 148 2.83 1.83 -4.84
N PHE A 149 3.38 2.59 -3.90
CA PHE A 149 4.03 2.05 -2.72
C PHE A 149 3.04 2.03 -1.57
N VAL A 150 2.94 0.89 -0.88
CA VAL A 150 2.11 0.74 0.30
C VAL A 150 3.01 0.62 1.51
N GLN A 151 2.95 1.58 2.42
CA GLN A 151 3.59 1.48 3.73
C GLN A 151 2.59 0.84 4.69
N ALA A 152 2.94 -0.29 5.31
CA ALA A 152 2.04 -1.03 6.18
C ALA A 152 2.68 -1.43 7.51
N ASN A 153 1.82 -1.55 8.52
CA ASN A 153 2.08 -2.30 9.75
C ASN A 153 0.86 -3.20 9.97
N PHE A 154 0.72 -4.21 9.11
CA PHE A 154 -0.46 -5.07 9.02
C PHE A 154 -0.34 -6.29 9.92
N LEU A 155 -1.47 -6.81 10.39
CA LEU A 155 -1.54 -7.95 11.31
C LEU A 155 -0.98 -9.23 10.67
N SER A 156 -0.07 -9.92 11.37
CA SER A 156 0.64 -11.10 10.87
C SER A 156 -0.28 -12.30 10.61
N ASN A 157 -1.41 -12.41 11.33
CA ASN A 157 -2.39 -13.48 11.15
C ASN A 157 -3.36 -13.22 9.97
N LEU A 158 -3.36 -12.03 9.38
CA LEU A 158 -4.23 -11.65 8.27
C LEU A 158 -3.48 -11.41 6.96
N LEU A 159 -2.20 -11.80 6.88
CA LEU A 159 -1.34 -11.53 5.73
C LEU A 159 -1.83 -12.16 4.43
N GLU A 160 -2.45 -13.35 4.48
CA GLU A 160 -3.00 -13.97 3.27
C GLU A 160 -4.13 -13.12 2.68
N PHE A 161 -5.03 -12.62 3.52
CA PHE A 161 -6.11 -11.73 3.11
C PHE A 161 -5.55 -10.41 2.55
N TRP A 162 -4.58 -9.81 3.23
CA TRP A 162 -3.93 -8.59 2.77
C TRP A 162 -3.24 -8.77 1.41
N HIS A 163 -2.55 -9.89 1.19
CA HIS A 163 -1.94 -10.19 -0.11
C HIS A 163 -2.96 -10.32 -1.23
N ARG A 164 -4.11 -10.95 -0.98
CA ARG A 164 -5.20 -11.05 -1.97
C ARG A 164 -5.73 -9.66 -2.33
N ILE A 165 -5.92 -8.79 -1.34
CA ILE A 165 -6.30 -7.39 -1.57
C ILE A 165 -5.26 -6.70 -2.47
N LEU A 166 -3.98 -6.76 -2.12
CA LEU A 166 -2.91 -6.11 -2.90
C LEU A 166 -2.84 -6.63 -4.35
N MET A 167 -3.06 -7.93 -4.55
CA MET A 167 -3.15 -8.51 -5.89
C MET A 167 -4.31 -7.92 -6.69
N VAL A 168 -5.49 -7.80 -6.07
CA VAL A 168 -6.67 -7.18 -6.71
C VAL A 168 -6.39 -5.72 -7.04
N ARG A 169 -5.81 -4.94 -6.12
CA ARG A 169 -5.43 -3.53 -6.35
C ARG A 169 -4.45 -3.39 -7.50
N SER A 170 -3.49 -4.31 -7.62
CA SER A 170 -2.56 -4.37 -8.75
C SER A 170 -3.27 -4.62 -10.08
N TRP A 171 -4.15 -5.62 -10.11
CA TRP A 171 -4.83 -6.03 -11.33
C TRP A 171 -5.89 -5.04 -11.82
N GLU A 172 -6.78 -4.57 -10.95
CA GLU A 172 -7.90 -3.71 -11.34
C GLU A 172 -7.45 -2.34 -11.85
N ASN A 173 -6.26 -1.91 -11.40
CA ASN A 173 -5.63 -0.64 -11.80
C ASN A 173 -4.55 -0.82 -12.87
N TRP A 174 -4.24 -2.06 -13.25
CA TRP A 174 -3.10 -2.43 -14.07
C TRP A 174 -1.79 -1.74 -13.62
N MET A 175 -1.50 -1.85 -12.32
CA MET A 175 -0.49 -1.06 -11.63
C MET A 175 0.46 -1.93 -10.79
N PRO A 176 1.79 -1.75 -10.87
CA PRO A 176 2.70 -2.29 -9.88
C PRO A 176 2.38 -1.78 -8.47
N ILE A 177 2.28 -2.71 -7.52
CA ILE A 177 2.09 -2.45 -6.09
C ILE A 177 3.30 -2.96 -5.32
N VAL A 178 4.00 -2.05 -4.64
CA VAL A 178 5.17 -2.34 -3.82
C VAL A 178 4.77 -2.18 -2.35
N ALA A 179 4.44 -3.27 -1.67
CA ALA A 179 3.90 -3.24 -0.32
C ALA A 179 4.95 -3.65 0.72
N VAL A 180 5.26 -2.72 1.62
CA VAL A 180 6.26 -2.88 2.68
C VAL A 180 5.56 -2.97 4.02
N ASN A 181 5.67 -4.12 4.67
CA ASN A 181 5.23 -4.33 6.04
C ASN A 181 6.44 -4.27 6.98
N THR A 182 6.22 -4.09 8.27
CA THR A 182 7.28 -4.27 9.28
C THR A 182 7.75 -5.72 9.29
N ALA A 183 8.95 -6.01 9.81
CA ALA A 183 9.29 -7.39 10.20
C ALA A 183 8.38 -7.84 11.34
N LYS A 184 8.16 -9.15 11.49
CA LYS A 184 7.26 -9.67 12.52
C LYS A 184 7.66 -9.17 13.91
N TRP A 185 6.73 -8.49 14.57
CA TRP A 185 6.89 -8.00 15.93
C TRP A 185 5.58 -8.12 16.71
N LYS A 186 5.68 -8.08 18.03
CA LYS A 186 4.55 -8.14 18.94
C LYS A 186 4.45 -6.80 19.66
N LYS A 187 3.27 -6.19 19.62
CA LYS A 187 2.99 -5.02 20.46
C LYS A 187 2.69 -5.52 21.88
N GLU A 188 3.00 -4.71 22.89
CA GLU A 188 2.61 -4.99 24.26
C GLU A 188 1.10 -5.28 24.36
N SER A 189 0.74 -6.14 25.31
CA SER A 189 -0.66 -6.53 25.54
C SER A 189 -1.49 -5.28 25.84
N ILE A 190 -2.66 -5.18 25.21
CA ILE A 190 -3.67 -4.16 25.51
C ILE A 190 -4.90 -4.85 26.09
N ILE A 191 -5.50 -4.24 27.12
CA ILE A 191 -6.76 -4.73 27.68
C ILE A 191 -7.90 -3.97 27.00
N TYR A 192 -8.81 -4.69 26.35
CA TYR A 192 -10.02 -4.11 25.75
C TYR A 192 -11.24 -4.87 26.25
N LYS A 193 -12.15 -4.18 26.97
CA LYS A 193 -13.39 -4.76 27.52
C LYS A 193 -13.16 -6.12 28.21
N ASN A 194 -12.15 -6.20 29.07
CA ASN A 194 -11.71 -7.40 29.81
C ASN A 194 -11.04 -8.51 28.98
N PHE A 195 -10.78 -8.30 27.69
CA PHE A 195 -9.96 -9.19 26.88
C PHE A 195 -8.51 -8.69 26.84
N GLU A 196 -7.57 -9.58 27.13
CA GLU A 196 -6.16 -9.32 26.86
C GLU A 196 -5.88 -9.58 25.36
N LEU A 197 -5.54 -8.52 24.63
CA LEU A 197 -5.18 -8.58 23.23
C LEU A 197 -3.68 -8.46 23.09
N SER A 198 -3.08 -9.39 22.35
CA SER A 198 -1.63 -9.49 22.20
C SER A 198 -1.28 -9.48 20.70
N PRO A 199 -1.51 -8.36 19.97
CA PRO A 199 -1.47 -8.34 18.52
C PRO A 199 -0.03 -8.49 17.99
N SER A 200 0.11 -9.33 16.97
CA SER A 200 1.34 -9.50 16.20
C SER A 200 1.19 -8.85 14.82
N TYR A 201 2.14 -8.00 14.47
CA TYR A 201 2.17 -7.28 13.21
C TYR A 201 3.40 -7.68 12.40
N GLY A 202 3.38 -7.38 11.10
CA GLY A 202 4.53 -7.50 10.24
C GLY A 202 4.67 -8.86 9.56
N GLY A 203 5.71 -8.96 8.76
CA GLY A 203 6.07 -10.06 7.87
C GLY A 203 5.50 -9.88 6.46
N LYS A 204 6.09 -10.65 5.55
CA LYS A 204 5.60 -10.91 4.20
C LYS A 204 5.35 -9.64 3.36
N SER A 205 6.25 -8.66 3.44
CA SER A 205 6.36 -7.60 2.43
C SER A 205 6.40 -8.21 1.03
N VAL A 206 5.80 -7.55 0.04
CA VAL A 206 5.55 -8.16 -1.26
C VAL A 206 5.53 -7.12 -2.38
N VAL A 207 6.04 -7.52 -3.54
CA VAL A 207 5.91 -6.76 -4.78
C VAL A 207 4.99 -7.52 -5.71
N PHE A 208 3.83 -6.94 -5.99
CA PHE A 208 2.92 -7.43 -7.01
C PHE A 208 3.01 -6.55 -8.25
N VAL A 209 3.02 -7.19 -9.41
CA VAL A 209 2.86 -6.52 -10.70
C VAL A 209 1.65 -7.11 -11.41
N PRO A 210 1.01 -6.35 -12.31
CA PRO A 210 0.13 -6.95 -13.30
C PRO A 210 0.89 -8.05 -14.03
N GLU A 211 0.17 -9.07 -14.49
CA GLU A 211 0.82 -10.18 -15.17
C GLU A 211 1.66 -9.68 -16.35
N ASN A 212 2.85 -10.26 -16.54
CA ASN A 212 3.85 -9.76 -17.47
C ASN A 212 3.58 -10.30 -18.88
N PHE A 213 2.84 -9.55 -19.69
CA PHE A 213 2.62 -9.84 -21.10
C PHE A 213 3.75 -9.25 -21.95
N GLN A 214 4.23 -10.02 -22.93
CA GLN A 214 5.29 -9.58 -23.83
C GLN A 214 4.73 -8.75 -24.99
N THR A 215 3.52 -9.07 -25.45
CA THR A 215 2.87 -8.41 -26.60
C THR A 215 1.41 -8.05 -26.29
N LEU A 216 0.89 -7.07 -27.04
CA LEU A 216 -0.53 -6.70 -26.97
C LEU A 216 -1.44 -7.84 -27.40
N ASP A 217 -1.05 -8.62 -28.41
CA ASP A 217 -1.81 -9.79 -28.85
C ASP A 217 -1.88 -10.85 -27.76
N GLU A 218 -0.76 -11.11 -27.08
CA GLU A 218 -0.75 -12.01 -25.92
C GLU A 218 -1.70 -11.49 -24.84
N PHE A 219 -1.65 -10.20 -24.51
CA PHE A 219 -2.55 -9.60 -23.52
C PHE A 219 -4.03 -9.70 -23.89
N MET A 220 -4.37 -9.49 -25.17
CA MET A 220 -5.76 -9.50 -25.64
C MET A 220 -6.33 -10.91 -25.78
N VAL A 221 -5.57 -11.85 -26.33
CA VAL A 221 -6.06 -13.19 -26.70
C VAL A 221 -5.95 -14.16 -25.54
N ARG A 222 -4.90 -14.05 -24.72
CA ARG A 222 -4.57 -15.04 -23.69
C ARG A 222 -5.70 -15.32 -22.69
N PRO A 223 -6.48 -14.33 -22.19
CA PRO A 223 -7.63 -14.60 -21.32
C PRO A 223 -8.65 -15.59 -21.91
N PHE A 224 -8.74 -15.70 -23.24
CA PHE A 224 -9.69 -16.55 -23.96
C PHE A 224 -9.11 -17.92 -24.35
N ASN A 225 -7.82 -18.17 -24.12
CA ASN A 225 -7.14 -19.42 -24.49
C ASN A 225 -7.10 -20.49 -23.37
N GLY A 226 -8.03 -20.41 -22.39
CA GLY A 226 -8.27 -21.49 -21.41
C GLY A 226 -7.22 -21.71 -20.31
N GLY A 227 -6.18 -20.89 -20.21
CA GLY A 227 -5.17 -20.98 -19.14
C GLY A 227 -5.63 -20.40 -17.80
N ILE A 228 -5.04 -20.85 -16.69
CA ILE A 228 -5.21 -20.20 -15.37
C ILE A 228 -4.30 -18.97 -15.32
N PHE A 229 -4.91 -17.78 -15.30
CA PHE A 229 -4.23 -16.47 -15.24
C PHE A 229 -4.31 -15.83 -13.85
N TYR A 230 -3.56 -14.74 -13.66
CA TYR A 230 -3.67 -13.86 -12.49
C TYR A 230 -3.48 -14.57 -11.14
N THR A 231 -2.64 -15.61 -11.13
CA THR A 231 -2.28 -16.32 -9.90
C THR A 231 -1.25 -15.52 -9.10
N LYS A 232 -1.22 -15.75 -7.78
CA LYS A 232 -0.21 -15.17 -6.89
C LYS A 232 1.21 -15.42 -7.40
N LYS A 233 1.48 -16.65 -7.88
CA LYS A 233 2.79 -17.03 -8.41
C LYS A 233 3.21 -16.20 -9.63
N ARG A 234 2.26 -15.84 -10.50
CA ARG A 234 2.52 -15.08 -11.73
C ARG A 234 2.66 -13.57 -11.48
N MET A 235 1.89 -13.05 -10.52
CA MET A 235 1.88 -11.62 -10.20
C MET A 235 2.94 -11.23 -9.16
N CYS A 236 3.36 -12.15 -8.30
CA CYS A 236 4.34 -11.90 -7.24
C CYS A 236 5.76 -11.85 -7.83
N LYS A 237 6.36 -10.66 -7.87
CA LYS A 237 7.75 -10.44 -8.30
C LYS A 237 8.76 -10.75 -7.19
N ALA A 238 8.42 -10.45 -5.95
CA ALA A 238 9.26 -10.69 -4.78
C ALA A 238 8.40 -10.78 -3.52
N MET A 239 8.79 -11.61 -2.56
CA MET A 239 8.12 -11.74 -1.27
C MET A 239 9.13 -11.99 -0.16
N ALA A 240 8.98 -11.26 0.93
CA ALA A 240 9.76 -11.44 2.13
C ALA A 240 9.29 -12.68 2.93
N GLY A 241 10.15 -13.18 3.80
CA GLY A 241 9.81 -13.97 4.97
C GLY A 241 9.15 -13.14 6.08
N TYR A 242 9.26 -13.62 7.32
CA TYR A 242 8.73 -12.94 8.50
C TYR A 242 9.77 -12.06 9.22
N GLY A 243 11.06 -12.23 8.93
CA GLY A 243 12.16 -11.58 9.64
C GLY A 243 12.47 -10.17 9.14
N GLU A 244 13.53 -9.57 9.66
CA GLU A 244 14.05 -8.33 9.07
C GLU A 244 14.80 -8.66 7.78
N GLU A 245 14.40 -8.06 6.67
CA GLU A 245 15.01 -8.35 5.37
C GLU A 245 14.75 -7.24 4.35
N ILE A 246 15.59 -7.21 3.32
CA ILE A 246 15.46 -6.32 2.17
C ILE A 246 15.20 -7.20 0.95
N ILE A 247 14.00 -7.13 0.39
CA ILE A 247 13.70 -7.77 -0.89
C ILE A 247 13.77 -6.74 -2.01
N LEU A 248 14.19 -7.20 -3.20
CA LEU A 248 14.41 -6.36 -4.36
C LEU A 248 13.47 -6.76 -5.50
N ALA A 249 13.07 -5.80 -6.32
CA ALA A 249 12.37 -6.07 -7.56
C ALA A 249 12.79 -5.12 -8.68
N ASN A 250 13.05 -5.68 -9.86
CA ASN A 250 13.19 -4.92 -11.10
C ASN A 250 11.81 -4.78 -11.76
N ILE A 251 11.37 -3.53 -11.92
CA ILE A 251 10.07 -3.14 -12.45
C ILE A 251 10.29 -2.22 -13.65
N ASP A 252 9.82 -2.66 -14.82
CA ASP A 252 9.77 -1.83 -16.03
C ASP A 252 8.39 -1.18 -16.13
N LEU A 253 8.32 0.13 -15.86
CA LEU A 253 7.07 0.87 -15.92
C LEU A 253 6.55 1.10 -17.34
N SER A 254 7.40 1.04 -18.36
CA SER A 254 7.02 1.32 -19.74
C SER A 254 5.99 0.30 -20.25
N ILE A 255 6.18 -0.96 -19.89
CA ILE A 255 5.26 -2.06 -20.15
C ILE A 255 3.90 -1.75 -19.52
N TYR A 256 3.84 -1.53 -18.21
CA TYR A 256 2.56 -1.34 -17.52
C TYR A 256 1.80 -0.10 -18.02
N ARG A 257 2.49 1.01 -18.31
CA ARG A 257 1.86 2.19 -18.92
C ARG A 257 1.18 1.86 -20.25
N ARG A 258 1.90 1.19 -21.16
CA ARG A 258 1.38 0.81 -22.48
C ARG A 258 0.16 -0.10 -22.38
N PHE A 259 0.24 -1.15 -21.57
CA PHE A 259 -0.86 -2.10 -21.41
C PHE A 259 -2.05 -1.49 -20.65
N ARG A 260 -1.79 -0.56 -19.73
CA ARG A 260 -2.83 0.14 -18.97
C ARG A 260 -3.77 0.93 -19.88
N GLU A 261 -3.23 1.67 -20.86
CA GLU A 261 -4.05 2.40 -21.83
C GLU A 261 -5.03 1.47 -22.56
N VAL A 262 -4.55 0.31 -23.00
CA VAL A 262 -5.38 -0.70 -23.68
C VAL A 262 -6.38 -1.33 -22.71
N PHE A 263 -5.95 -1.67 -21.49
CA PHE A 263 -6.78 -2.25 -20.44
C PHE A 263 -7.98 -1.35 -20.10
N PHE A 264 -7.74 -0.05 -19.90
CA PHE A 264 -8.81 0.91 -19.59
C PHE A 264 -9.65 1.29 -20.82
N LYS A 265 -9.07 1.38 -22.02
CA LYS A 265 -9.84 1.66 -23.24
C LYS A 265 -10.87 0.56 -23.56
N ASN A 266 -10.51 -0.70 -23.30
CA ASN A 266 -11.38 -1.85 -23.55
C ASN A 266 -12.40 -2.11 -22.43
N ARG A 267 -12.26 -1.45 -21.28
CA ARG A 267 -13.28 -1.46 -20.22
C ARG A 267 -14.12 -0.21 -20.37
N LYS A 268 -15.44 -0.35 -20.53
CA LYS A 268 -16.38 0.76 -20.36
C LYS A 268 -16.43 1.16 -18.88
N MET A 269 -15.35 1.69 -18.32
CA MET A 269 -15.29 2.12 -16.93
C MET A 269 -16.12 3.40 -16.78
N GLN A 270 -17.32 3.25 -16.23
CA GLN A 270 -18.04 4.38 -15.66
C GLN A 270 -17.47 4.59 -14.25
N PHE A 271 -16.54 5.52 -14.10
CA PHE A 271 -16.18 6.00 -12.77
C PHE A 271 -17.38 6.79 -12.25
N PHE A 272 -18.08 6.26 -11.25
CA PHE A 272 -19.07 7.04 -10.52
C PHE A 272 -18.36 8.28 -9.95
N SER A 273 -18.91 9.45 -10.24
CA SER A 273 -18.38 10.68 -9.67
C SER A 273 -18.54 10.61 -8.15
N TYR A 274 -17.58 11.15 -7.40
CA TYR A 274 -17.62 11.14 -5.93
C TYR A 274 -18.87 11.86 -5.34
N GLY A 275 -19.67 12.53 -6.18
CA GLY A 275 -20.95 13.13 -5.81
C GLY A 275 -22.10 12.14 -5.63
N ASP A 276 -21.97 10.90 -6.10
CA ASP A 276 -23.07 9.92 -6.13
C ASP A 276 -23.03 8.91 -4.96
N VAL A 277 -21.92 8.84 -4.22
CA VAL A 277 -21.83 8.03 -3.01
C VAL A 277 -22.34 8.86 -1.84
N LYS A 278 -23.63 8.74 -1.54
CA LYS A 278 -24.18 9.22 -0.26
C LYS A 278 -23.34 8.64 0.88
N GLN A 279 -22.83 9.52 1.74
CA GLN A 279 -22.29 9.15 3.06
C GLN A 279 -23.23 8.11 3.68
N ILE A 280 -22.75 6.90 3.92
CA ILE A 280 -23.41 6.00 4.87
C ILE A 280 -23.13 6.65 6.23
N GLY A 281 -24.13 7.38 6.71
CA GLY A 281 -24.01 8.30 7.83
C GLY A 281 -23.61 7.61 9.13
N SER A 282 -22.99 8.39 10.00
CA SER A 282 -22.79 8.15 11.43
C SER A 282 -24.12 8.14 12.19
N GLY A 283 -25.04 7.25 11.80
CA GLY A 283 -26.27 7.01 12.54
C GLY A 283 -25.96 6.15 13.76
N GLN A 284 -26.07 6.74 14.95
CA GLN A 284 -26.33 5.98 16.16
C GLN A 284 -27.73 5.34 16.04
N ASP A 285 -27.86 4.28 15.26
CA ASP A 285 -29.05 3.44 15.31
C ASP A 285 -28.71 2.21 16.14
N ASP A 286 -29.34 2.15 17.31
CA ASP A 286 -29.33 1.06 18.28
C ASP A 286 -29.58 -0.29 17.57
N LEU A 287 -28.53 -1.11 17.45
CA LEU A 287 -28.60 -2.46 16.88
C LEU A 287 -29.17 -3.49 17.87
N ARG A 288 -29.93 -3.06 18.88
CA ARG A 288 -30.67 -3.97 19.77
C ARG A 288 -32.13 -4.03 19.32
N GLY A 289 -32.44 -5.03 18.49
CA GLY A 289 -33.84 -5.43 18.26
C GLY A 289 -34.28 -5.53 16.81
N ARG A 290 -33.47 -6.12 15.92
CA ARG A 290 -34.00 -6.62 14.64
C ARG A 290 -33.81 -8.12 14.58
N ASP A 291 -34.94 -8.83 14.67
CA ASP A 291 -35.07 -10.25 14.35
C ASP A 291 -34.53 -10.50 12.93
N TYR A 292 -33.69 -11.53 12.81
CA TYR A 292 -33.17 -12.01 11.54
C TYR A 292 -34.28 -12.83 10.85
N ASP A 293 -35.12 -12.17 10.08
CA ASP A 293 -35.86 -12.83 9.00
C ASP A 293 -35.00 -12.76 7.71
N ASP A 294 -34.81 -13.92 7.09
CA ASP A 294 -33.93 -14.19 5.94
C ASP A 294 -33.91 -13.09 4.85
N PRO A 295 -32.74 -12.76 4.28
CA PRO A 295 -32.68 -11.90 3.10
C PRO A 295 -33.27 -12.62 1.87
N PRO A 296 -34.03 -11.93 1.01
CA PRO A 296 -34.60 -12.55 -0.18
C PRO A 296 -33.50 -13.01 -1.14
N LEU A 297 -33.53 -14.31 -1.47
CA LEU A 297 -32.75 -14.91 -2.54
C LEU A 297 -33.00 -14.16 -3.86
N VAL A 298 -32.00 -13.47 -4.37
CA VAL A 298 -32.02 -12.92 -5.73
C VAL A 298 -31.94 -14.11 -6.70
N LYS A 299 -33.05 -14.40 -7.38
CA LYS A 299 -33.10 -15.37 -8.48
C LYS A 299 -32.16 -14.92 -9.60
N ALA A 300 -31.19 -15.76 -9.94
CA ALA A 300 -30.40 -15.62 -11.15
C ALA A 300 -31.32 -15.78 -12.37
N VAL A 301 -31.35 -14.77 -13.25
CA VAL A 301 -31.93 -14.91 -14.59
C VAL A 301 -30.85 -15.54 -15.47
N SER A 302 -31.01 -16.82 -15.77
CA SER A 302 -30.23 -17.51 -16.79
C SER A 302 -30.77 -17.08 -18.17
N ASP A 303 -30.04 -16.19 -18.85
CA ASP A 303 -30.24 -15.99 -20.29
C ASP A 303 -29.06 -16.64 -21.02
N SER A 304 -29.32 -17.81 -21.59
CA SER A 304 -28.39 -18.68 -22.28
C SER A 304 -28.42 -18.45 -23.79
N SER A 305 -28.30 -17.19 -24.21
CA SER A 305 -28.45 -16.80 -25.63
C SER A 305 -27.26 -16.01 -26.21
N LEU A 306 -26.08 -16.07 -25.58
CA LEU A 306 -24.83 -15.54 -26.14
C LEU A 306 -23.63 -16.40 -25.75
N PHE A 307 -23.49 -17.56 -26.40
CA PHE A 307 -22.22 -18.21 -26.71
C PHE A 307 -22.35 -18.95 -28.05
#